data_AF-A0A2P9GMN1-F1
#
_entry.id   AF-A0A2P9GMN1-F1
#
_cell.length_a   1.000
_cell.length_b   1.000
_cell.length_c   1.000
_cell.angle_alpha   90.00
_cell.angle_beta   90.00
_cell.angle_gamma   90.00
#
_symmetry.space_group_name_H-M   'P 1'
#
loop_
_entity.id
_entity.type
_entity.pdbx_description
1 polymer ?
#
loop_
_entity_poly.entity_id
_entity_poly.type
_entity_poly.pdbx_seq_one_letter_code
_entity_poly.pdbx_strand_id
1 'polypeptide(L)'
;MKNVYFNRSLKFLCLTVCLIVTIYSSRNEIHKNCLGFVKNDHIYSRNLAQLKLNNYSLLKDSKYENVTEQLTREELYELFDLLKQEPPRTYLLNIWNHKNGICRQGTKDLLKKLRAVAPKLTYRHTGNSNQYGKTPPKITWQGCSYDCNMMVSTLETEQTNRFYNILNKKAPIDEIKNFICSCIDEFDKLHNELYLKYEKIFTEQK
;
A
#
# COMPACT_ATOMS: atom_id res chain seq x y z
N MET A 1 34.37 -8.42 47.63
CA MET A 1 34.37 -8.16 46.17
C MET A 1 33.10 -8.71 45.50
N LYS A 2 31.92 -8.15 45.80
CA LYS A 2 30.65 -8.51 45.15
C LYS A 2 29.88 -7.23 44.87
N ASN A 3 30.05 -6.65 43.67
CA ASN A 3 29.09 -5.66 43.13
C ASN A 3 29.35 -5.18 41.69
N VAL A 4 30.34 -5.72 40.97
CA VAL A 4 30.59 -5.32 39.58
C VAL A 4 29.78 -6.16 38.58
N TYR A 5 29.60 -7.46 38.84
CA TYR A 5 28.85 -8.36 37.96
C TYR A 5 27.31 -8.14 38.01
N PHE A 6 26.75 -7.80 39.17
CA PHE A 6 25.32 -7.55 39.34
C PHE A 6 24.85 -6.30 38.57
N ASN A 7 25.59 -5.19 38.70
CA ASN A 7 25.30 -3.94 37.97
C ASN A 7 25.49 -4.07 36.44
N ARG A 8 26.40 -4.94 35.97
CA ARG A 8 26.58 -5.20 34.53
C ARG A 8 25.39 -6.00 33.99
N SER A 9 24.95 -7.04 34.72
CA SER A 9 23.78 -7.85 34.38
C SER A 9 22.47 -7.06 34.37
N LEU A 10 22.26 -6.17 35.36
CA LEU A 10 21.08 -5.30 35.43
C LEU A 10 21.01 -4.29 34.26
N LYS A 11 22.16 -3.80 33.79
CA LYS A 11 22.22 -2.94 32.58
C LYS A 11 21.83 -3.69 31.32
N PHE A 12 22.29 -4.95 31.15
CA PHE A 12 21.86 -5.78 30.01
C PHE A 12 20.37 -6.12 30.07
N LEU A 13 19.84 -6.40 31.26
CA LEU A 13 18.42 -6.69 31.46
C LEU A 13 17.55 -5.43 31.22
N CYS A 14 18.05 -4.24 31.57
CA CYS A 14 17.38 -2.98 31.25
C CYS A 14 17.37 -2.72 29.73
N LEU A 15 18.49 -2.94 29.05
CA LEU A 15 18.59 -2.75 27.60
C LEU A 15 17.68 -3.72 26.82
N THR A 16 17.57 -4.98 27.25
CA THR A 16 16.66 -5.93 26.60
C THR A 16 15.19 -5.54 26.77
N VAL A 17 14.81 -5.05 27.96
CA VAL A 17 13.46 -4.52 28.20
C VAL A 17 13.19 -3.27 27.34
N CYS A 18 14.14 -2.35 27.22
CA CYS A 18 14.00 -1.17 26.34
C CYS A 18 13.83 -1.55 24.86
N LEU A 19 14.56 -2.55 24.38
CA LEU A 19 14.41 -3.05 23.01
C LEU A 19 13.04 -3.71 22.78
N ILE A 20 12.55 -4.49 23.75
CA ILE A 20 11.22 -5.10 23.66
C ILE A 20 10.13 -4.02 23.67
N VAL A 21 10.25 -3.00 24.52
CA VAL A 21 9.29 -1.88 24.61
C VAL A 21 9.26 -1.07 23.31
N THR A 22 10.42 -0.79 22.70
CA THR A 22 10.49 -0.05 21.43
C THR A 22 9.94 -0.85 20.25
N ILE A 23 10.26 -2.15 20.15
CA ILE A 23 9.67 -3.05 19.15
C ILE A 23 8.16 -3.14 19.33
N TYR A 24 7.68 -3.27 20.57
CA TYR A 24 6.25 -3.35 20.87
C TYR A 24 5.52 -2.04 20.52
N SER A 25 6.13 -0.89 20.82
CA SER A 25 5.58 0.43 20.52
C SER A 25 5.52 0.68 19.01
N SER A 26 6.59 0.32 18.28
CA SER A 26 6.63 0.40 16.81
C SER A 26 5.59 -0.52 16.16
N ARG A 27 5.44 -1.76 16.66
CA ARG A 27 4.42 -2.70 16.18
C ARG A 27 3.01 -2.24 16.49
N ASN A 28 2.79 -1.59 17.64
CA ASN A 28 1.49 -1.03 18.02
C ASN A 28 1.13 0.20 17.15
N GLU A 29 2.09 1.05 16.79
CA GLU A 29 1.91 2.14 15.82
C GLU A 29 1.53 1.60 14.43
N ILE A 30 2.25 0.59 13.91
CA ILE A 30 1.92 -0.08 12.64
C ILE A 30 0.52 -0.70 12.72
N HIS A 31 0.19 -1.38 13.82
CA HIS A 31 -1.13 -1.98 14.01
C HIS A 31 -2.25 -0.94 14.13
N LYS A 32 -2.00 0.21 14.78
CA LYS A 32 -2.95 1.34 14.82
C LYS A 32 -3.14 1.96 13.44
N ASN A 33 -2.09 2.09 12.64
CA ASN A 33 -2.17 2.55 11.26
C ASN A 33 -2.98 1.55 10.40
N CYS A 34 -2.68 0.25 10.48
CA CYS A 34 -3.44 -0.80 9.81
C CYS A 34 -4.90 -0.89 10.29
N LEU A 35 -5.16 -0.74 11.59
CA LEU A 35 -6.51 -0.68 12.15
C LEU A 35 -7.25 0.60 11.75
N GLY A 36 -6.55 1.72 11.59
CA GLY A 36 -7.09 2.96 11.05
C GLY A 36 -7.54 2.78 9.60
N PHE A 37 -6.79 2.00 8.82
CA PHE A 37 -7.18 1.56 7.48
C PHE A 37 -8.40 0.63 7.50
N VAL A 38 -8.44 -0.39 8.36
CA VAL A 38 -9.56 -1.37 8.42
C VAL A 38 -10.84 -0.77 9.02
N LYS A 39 -10.74 0.17 9.98
CA LYS A 39 -11.91 0.80 10.61
C LYS A 39 -12.63 1.81 9.71
N ASN A 40 -12.00 2.29 8.64
CA ASN A 40 -12.64 3.22 7.71
C ASN A 40 -13.62 2.52 6.75
N ASP A 41 -13.53 1.20 6.55
CA ASP A 41 -14.38 0.48 5.59
C ASP A 41 -15.88 0.52 5.94
N HIS A 42 -16.25 0.75 7.21
CA HIS A 42 -17.65 0.75 7.66
C HIS A 42 -18.31 2.14 7.73
N ILE A 43 -17.59 3.23 7.49
CA ILE A 43 -18.13 4.61 7.61
C ILE A 43 -18.69 5.14 6.27
N TYR A 44 -18.37 4.51 5.14
CA TYR A 44 -18.76 4.99 3.81
C TYR A 44 -20.22 4.70 3.39
N SER A 45 -20.98 3.92 4.18
CA SER A 45 -22.32 3.43 3.81
C SER A 45 -23.45 4.48 3.83
N ARG A 46 -23.26 5.65 4.45
CA ARG A 46 -24.33 6.68 4.54
C ARG A 46 -24.37 7.68 3.39
N ASN A 47 -23.28 7.86 2.64
CA ASN A 47 -23.20 8.92 1.64
C ASN A 47 -23.67 8.50 0.23
N LEU A 48 -23.72 7.20 -0.07
CA LEU A 48 -24.18 6.68 -1.37
C LEU A 48 -25.68 6.95 -1.61
N ALA A 49 -26.51 6.88 -0.57
CA ALA A 49 -27.93 7.17 -0.66
C ALA A 49 -28.24 8.64 -1.04
N GLN A 50 -27.34 9.57 -0.71
CA GLN A 50 -27.50 10.99 -1.00
C GLN A 50 -26.99 11.37 -2.40
N LEU A 51 -26.07 10.57 -2.96
CA LEU A 51 -25.61 10.65 -4.35
C LEU A 51 -26.65 10.17 -5.37
N LYS A 52 -27.64 9.38 -4.92
CA LYS A 52 -28.80 8.97 -5.73
C LYS A 52 -29.73 10.12 -6.11
N LEU A 53 -29.64 11.31 -5.50
CA LEU A 53 -30.74 12.29 -5.61
C LEU A 53 -30.64 13.26 -6.80
N ASN A 54 -29.45 13.66 -7.25
CA ASN A 54 -29.35 14.83 -8.17
C ASN A 54 -28.72 14.58 -9.56
N ASN A 55 -28.01 13.46 -9.79
CA ASN A 55 -27.44 13.12 -11.11
C ASN A 55 -27.98 11.79 -11.68
N TYR A 56 -29.00 11.20 -11.06
CA TYR A 56 -29.32 9.77 -11.17
C TYR A 56 -30.38 9.40 -12.21
N SER A 57 -30.75 10.30 -13.11
CA SER A 57 -31.50 9.87 -14.31
C SER A 57 -30.61 9.12 -15.31
N LEU A 58 -29.29 9.32 -15.24
CA LEU A 58 -28.28 8.67 -16.11
C LEU A 58 -27.66 7.40 -15.52
N LEU A 59 -27.82 7.13 -14.22
CA LEU A 59 -27.28 5.94 -13.54
C LEU A 59 -28.35 4.87 -13.29
N LYS A 60 -29.45 4.91 -14.05
CA LYS A 60 -30.59 3.99 -13.95
C LYS A 60 -30.34 2.62 -14.59
N ASP A 61 -29.08 2.30 -14.88
CA ASP A 61 -28.62 0.93 -15.14
C ASP A 61 -28.03 0.38 -13.84
N SER A 62 -28.59 -0.74 -13.40
CA SER A 62 -28.43 -1.43 -12.10
C SER A 62 -27.00 -1.81 -11.68
N LYS A 63 -25.96 -1.34 -12.39
CA LYS A 63 -24.55 -1.70 -12.18
C LYS A 63 -23.87 -0.90 -11.07
N TYR A 64 -24.34 0.31 -10.75
CA TYR A 64 -23.67 1.23 -9.82
C TYR A 64 -24.44 1.47 -8.52
N GLU A 65 -25.41 0.62 -8.22
CA GLU A 65 -26.33 0.80 -7.10
C GLU A 65 -25.65 0.65 -5.73
N ASN A 66 -24.50 -0.02 -5.70
CA ASN A 66 -23.66 -0.26 -4.53
C ASN A 66 -22.17 -0.08 -4.89
N VAL A 67 -21.64 1.15 -4.94
CA VAL A 67 -20.17 1.34 -5.03
C VAL A 67 -19.50 1.07 -3.66
N THR A 68 -19.89 -0.04 -3.02
CA THR A 68 -19.09 -0.74 -2.00
C THR A 68 -18.07 -1.65 -2.64
N GLU A 69 -18.31 -2.08 -3.88
CA GLU A 69 -17.36 -2.85 -4.66
C GLU A 69 -16.30 -1.95 -5.29
N GLN A 70 -15.08 -2.46 -5.35
CA GLN A 70 -13.92 -1.75 -5.88
C GLN A 70 -14.06 -1.55 -7.40
N LEU A 71 -14.13 -0.29 -7.86
CA LEU A 71 -14.13 0.02 -9.30
C LEU A 71 -12.88 -0.51 -10.00
N THR A 72 -13.05 -0.94 -11.25
CA THR A 72 -11.93 -1.13 -12.17
C THR A 72 -11.38 0.23 -12.64
N ARG A 73 -10.23 0.21 -13.32
CA ARG A 73 -9.64 1.41 -13.91
C ARG A 73 -10.55 2.02 -14.97
N GLU A 74 -11.13 1.17 -15.81
CA GLU A 74 -12.03 1.56 -16.89
C GLU A 74 -13.29 2.20 -16.33
N GLU A 75 -13.90 1.58 -15.31
CA GLU A 75 -15.09 2.12 -14.65
C GLU A 75 -14.81 3.46 -13.95
N LEU A 76 -13.61 3.64 -13.38
CA LEU A 76 -13.19 4.91 -12.81
C LEU A 76 -13.08 6.01 -13.87
N TYR A 77 -12.54 5.70 -15.05
CA TYR A 77 -12.41 6.66 -16.16
C TYR A 77 -13.75 7.00 -16.79
N GLU A 78 -14.63 6.01 -17.00
CA GLU A 78 -16.02 6.25 -17.43
C GLU A 78 -16.75 7.18 -16.46
N LEU A 79 -16.55 6.98 -15.15
CA LEU A 79 -17.11 7.84 -14.11
C LEU A 79 -16.57 9.27 -14.21
N PHE A 80 -15.30 9.47 -14.60
CA PHE A 80 -14.76 10.82 -14.85
C PHE A 80 -15.42 11.53 -16.02
N ASP A 81 -15.71 10.83 -17.11
CA ASP A 81 -16.39 11.42 -18.27
C ASP A 81 -17.82 11.85 -17.95
N LEU A 82 -18.48 11.15 -17.02
CA LEU A 82 -19.84 11.47 -16.56
C LEU A 82 -19.90 12.64 -15.57
N LEU A 83 -18.78 12.99 -14.93
CA LEU A 83 -18.71 14.10 -13.97
C LEU A 83 -18.70 15.46 -14.67
N LYS A 84 -19.90 15.98 -14.95
CA LYS A 84 -20.12 17.31 -15.58
C LYS A 84 -20.20 18.48 -14.60
N GLN A 85 -20.43 18.21 -13.33
CA GLN A 85 -20.52 19.22 -12.27
C GLN A 85 -19.58 18.86 -11.12
N GLU A 86 -19.13 19.86 -10.36
CA GLU A 86 -18.26 19.64 -9.21
C GLU A 86 -19.02 18.87 -8.11
N PRO A 87 -18.59 17.63 -7.77
CA PRO A 87 -19.28 16.83 -6.79
C PRO A 87 -18.87 17.24 -5.37
N PRO A 88 -19.64 16.87 -4.33
CA PRO A 88 -19.27 17.12 -2.94
C PRO A 88 -17.90 16.53 -2.59
N ARG A 89 -17.19 17.14 -1.65
CA ARG A 89 -15.87 16.65 -1.18
C ARG A 89 -15.88 15.17 -0.78
N THR A 90 -16.94 14.71 -0.13
CA THR A 90 -17.11 13.30 0.27
C THR A 90 -17.07 12.35 -0.92
N TYR A 91 -17.60 12.75 -2.07
CA TYR A 91 -17.55 11.99 -3.30
C TYR A 91 -16.12 11.89 -3.86
N LEU A 92 -15.37 12.99 -3.82
CA LEU A 92 -13.97 13.02 -4.25
C LEU A 92 -13.09 12.11 -3.37
N LEU A 93 -13.37 12.03 -2.06
CA LEU A 93 -12.71 11.08 -1.17
C LEU A 93 -13.03 9.62 -1.52
N ASN A 94 -14.26 9.33 -1.95
CA ASN A 94 -14.62 7.98 -2.40
C ASN A 94 -13.90 7.61 -3.71
N ILE A 95 -13.85 8.53 -4.67
CA ILE A 95 -13.05 8.36 -5.90
C ILE A 95 -11.58 8.07 -5.56
N TRP A 96 -11.00 8.82 -4.60
CA TRP A 96 -9.63 8.60 -4.16
C TRP A 96 -9.42 7.19 -3.60
N ASN A 97 -10.38 6.70 -2.81
CA ASN A 97 -10.33 5.33 -2.28
C ASN A 97 -10.37 4.29 -3.40
N HIS A 98 -11.21 4.48 -4.42
CA HIS A 98 -11.21 3.60 -5.59
C HIS A 98 -9.87 3.63 -6.33
N LYS A 99 -9.28 4.82 -6.54
CA LYS A 99 -7.93 4.90 -7.10
C LYS A 99 -6.93 4.09 -6.28
N ASN A 100 -6.92 4.26 -4.95
CA ASN A 100 -5.98 3.53 -4.10
C ASN A 100 -6.21 2.02 -4.16
N GLY A 101 -7.45 1.56 -4.28
CA GLY A 101 -7.75 0.14 -4.49
C GLY A 101 -7.19 -0.41 -5.80
N ILE A 102 -7.27 0.35 -6.90
CA ILE A 102 -6.65 -0.01 -8.19
C ILE A 102 -5.13 -0.15 -8.02
N CYS A 103 -4.47 0.83 -7.41
CA CYS A 103 -3.02 0.81 -7.19
C CYS A 103 -2.58 -0.35 -6.27
N ARG A 104 -3.36 -0.66 -5.23
CA ARG A 104 -3.11 -1.80 -4.33
C ARG A 104 -3.27 -3.13 -5.05
N GLN A 105 -4.24 -3.24 -5.97
CA GLN A 105 -4.37 -4.43 -6.80
C GLN A 105 -3.15 -4.60 -7.73
N GLY A 106 -2.70 -3.53 -8.38
CA GLY A 106 -1.46 -3.55 -9.18
C GLY A 106 -0.24 -3.97 -8.36
N THR A 107 -0.15 -3.53 -7.09
CA THR A 107 0.92 -3.94 -6.17
C THR A 107 0.86 -5.44 -5.85
N LYS A 108 -0.34 -6.00 -5.63
CA LYS A 108 -0.51 -7.45 -5.42
C LYS A 108 -0.07 -8.24 -6.66
N ASP A 109 -0.41 -7.75 -7.85
CA ASP A 109 -0.05 -8.40 -9.11
C ASP A 109 1.46 -8.35 -9.37
N LEU A 110 2.11 -7.21 -9.08
CA LEU A 110 3.57 -7.07 -9.07
C LEU A 110 4.23 -8.11 -8.16
N LEU A 111 3.81 -8.17 -6.90
CA LEU A 111 4.38 -9.11 -5.93
C LEU A 111 4.15 -10.56 -6.36
N LYS A 112 2.99 -10.89 -6.93
CA LYS A 112 2.71 -12.22 -7.48
C LYS A 112 3.67 -12.58 -8.62
N LYS A 113 3.91 -11.66 -9.56
CA LYS A 113 4.87 -11.85 -10.66
C LYS A 113 6.30 -12.04 -10.13
N LEU A 114 6.75 -11.17 -9.23
CA LEU A 114 8.07 -11.27 -8.60
C LEU A 114 8.25 -12.56 -7.79
N ARG A 115 7.20 -13.03 -7.12
CA ARG A 115 7.23 -14.29 -6.35
C ARG A 115 7.48 -15.50 -7.26
N ALA A 116 6.98 -15.48 -8.49
CA ALA A 116 7.15 -16.56 -9.45
C ALA A 116 8.61 -16.69 -9.94
N VAL A 117 9.32 -15.56 -10.06
CA VAL A 117 10.72 -15.52 -10.51
C VAL A 117 11.74 -15.55 -9.36
N ALA A 118 11.32 -15.26 -8.12
CA ALA A 118 12.19 -15.24 -6.96
C ALA A 118 12.85 -16.61 -6.70
N PRO A 119 14.12 -16.64 -6.26
CA PRO A 119 14.81 -17.87 -5.93
C PRO A 119 14.07 -18.62 -4.82
N LYS A 120 13.84 -19.91 -5.04
CA LYS A 120 13.35 -20.83 -4.00
C LYS A 120 14.48 -21.07 -3.02
N LEU A 121 14.60 -20.20 -2.02
CA LEU A 121 15.56 -20.41 -0.94
C LEU A 121 15.11 -21.63 -0.13
N THR A 122 15.73 -22.77 -0.40
CA THR A 122 15.74 -23.91 0.52
C THR A 122 16.84 -23.67 1.55
N TYR A 123 16.73 -22.60 2.35
CA TYR A 123 17.54 -22.53 3.58
C TYR A 123 16.89 -23.49 4.57
N ARG A 124 17.06 -24.79 4.32
CA ARG A 124 16.74 -25.80 5.32
C ARG A 124 17.76 -25.58 6.42
N HIS A 125 17.28 -25.21 7.58
CA HIS A 125 17.97 -25.41 8.85
C HIS A 125 18.06 -26.92 9.16
N THR A 126 18.37 -27.75 8.16
CA THR A 126 18.85 -29.10 8.41
C THR A 126 20.31 -28.91 8.78
N GLY A 127 20.71 -29.30 9.99
CA GLY A 127 22.09 -29.18 10.50
C GLY A 127 23.13 -30.01 9.74
N ASN A 128 23.08 -29.98 8.42
CA ASN A 128 23.93 -30.71 7.50
C ASN A 128 25.02 -29.74 7.02
N SER A 129 26.23 -29.92 7.57
CA SER A 129 27.41 -29.10 7.33
C SER A 129 27.81 -29.00 5.85
N ASN A 130 27.32 -29.90 5.01
CA ASN A 130 27.65 -29.94 3.58
C ASN A 130 26.83 -28.96 2.72
N GLN A 131 25.88 -28.21 3.30
CA GLN A 131 25.21 -27.07 2.62
C GLN A 131 25.87 -25.71 2.92
N TYR A 132 26.90 -25.68 3.77
CA TYR A 132 27.74 -24.51 4.02
C TYR A 132 28.70 -24.31 2.84
N GLY A 133 28.18 -23.76 1.74
CA GLY A 133 28.98 -23.52 0.54
C GLY A 133 28.28 -22.76 -0.58
N LYS A 134 26.97 -22.56 -0.50
CA LYS A 134 26.27 -21.67 -1.44
C LYS A 134 26.28 -20.25 -0.89
N THR A 135 26.88 -19.33 -1.65
CA THR A 135 26.85 -17.89 -1.37
C THR A 135 25.39 -17.48 -1.14
N PRO A 136 25.08 -16.78 -0.03
CA PRO A 136 23.73 -16.33 0.21
C PRO A 136 23.24 -15.43 -0.94
N PRO A 137 21.95 -15.48 -1.28
CA PRO A 137 21.37 -14.61 -2.30
C PRO A 137 21.62 -13.14 -1.95
N LYS A 138 21.88 -12.31 -2.97
CA LYS A 138 22.06 -10.85 -2.79
C LYS A 138 20.82 -10.20 -2.18
N ILE A 139 19.63 -10.75 -2.46
CA ILE A 139 18.38 -10.37 -1.79
C ILE A 139 17.43 -11.55 -1.68
N THR A 140 16.77 -11.67 -0.53
CA THR A 140 15.72 -12.68 -0.30
C THR A 140 14.38 -12.19 -0.82
N TRP A 141 13.42 -13.10 -0.98
CA TRP A 141 12.03 -12.73 -1.24
C TRP A 141 11.49 -11.74 -0.20
N GLN A 142 11.81 -11.95 1.08
CA GLN A 142 11.38 -11.08 2.17
C GLN A 142 11.94 -9.66 1.99
N GLY A 143 13.22 -9.54 1.63
CA GLY A 143 13.84 -8.24 1.36
C GLY A 143 13.21 -7.53 0.16
N CYS A 144 12.99 -8.25 -0.94
CA CYS A 144 12.33 -7.72 -2.14
C CYS A 144 10.89 -7.24 -1.84
N SER A 145 10.09 -8.08 -1.18
CA SER A 145 8.71 -7.74 -0.81
C SER A 145 8.66 -6.53 0.12
N TYR A 146 9.57 -6.46 1.09
CA TYR A 146 9.67 -5.31 2.01
C TYR A 146 9.98 -4.01 1.24
N ASP A 147 11.01 -4.01 0.38
CA ASP A 147 11.38 -2.83 -0.42
C ASP A 147 10.24 -2.38 -1.35
N CYS A 148 9.57 -3.31 -2.02
CA CYS A 148 8.43 -3.00 -2.88
C CYS A 148 7.30 -2.33 -2.09
N ASN A 149 6.89 -2.90 -0.95
CA ASN A 149 5.83 -2.34 -0.13
C ASN A 149 6.22 -0.98 0.47
N MET A 150 7.49 -0.80 0.80
CA MET A 150 8.00 0.47 1.30
C MET A 150 7.87 1.56 0.22
N MET A 151 8.42 1.35 -0.98
CA MET A 151 8.34 2.31 -2.08
C MET A 151 6.88 2.67 -2.44
N VAL A 152 6.00 1.66 -2.53
CA VAL A 152 4.57 1.84 -2.80
C VAL A 152 3.90 2.69 -1.71
N SER A 153 4.21 2.43 -0.42
CA SER A 153 3.62 3.17 0.70
C SER A 153 4.09 4.63 0.77
N THR A 154 5.36 4.90 0.44
CA THR A 154 5.84 6.29 0.30
C THR A 154 5.07 7.01 -0.78
N LEU A 155 4.95 6.42 -1.97
CA LEU A 155 4.25 7.05 -3.08
C LEU A 155 2.77 7.30 -2.74
N GLU A 156 2.07 6.32 -2.14
CA GLU A 156 0.68 6.47 -1.70
C GLU A 156 0.53 7.65 -0.72
N THR A 157 1.46 7.79 0.22
CA THR A 157 1.45 8.85 1.23
C THR A 157 1.68 10.23 0.61
N GLU A 158 2.69 10.36 -0.26
CA GLU A 158 3.00 11.61 -0.97
C GLU A 158 1.83 12.07 -1.85
N GLN A 159 1.27 11.14 -2.63
CA GLN A 159 0.10 11.39 -3.46
C GLN A 159 -1.12 11.77 -2.62
N THR A 160 -1.36 11.11 -1.48
CA THR A 160 -2.48 11.43 -0.59
C THR A 160 -2.35 12.85 -0.02
N ASN A 161 -1.15 13.25 0.39
CA ASN A 161 -0.90 14.61 0.86
C ASN A 161 -1.14 15.64 -0.26
N ARG A 162 -0.65 15.38 -1.48
CA ARG A 162 -0.90 16.23 -2.67
C ARG A 162 -2.39 16.33 -2.98
N PHE A 163 -3.13 15.21 -2.90
CA PHE A 163 -4.57 15.18 -3.10
C PHE A 163 -5.31 16.07 -2.12
N TYR A 164 -5.05 15.94 -0.81
CA TYR A 164 -5.68 16.78 0.20
C TYR A 164 -5.37 18.26 -0.01
N ASN A 165 -4.15 18.59 -0.45
CA ASN A 165 -3.79 19.98 -0.79
C ASN A 165 -4.61 20.53 -1.96
N ILE A 166 -4.81 19.74 -3.02
CA ILE A 166 -5.66 20.10 -4.17
C ILE A 166 -7.11 20.32 -3.71
N LEU A 167 -7.65 19.39 -2.90
CA LEU A 167 -9.01 19.52 -2.38
C LEU A 167 -9.19 20.74 -1.46
N ASN A 168 -8.19 21.07 -0.64
CA ASN A 168 -8.27 22.22 0.27
C ASN A 168 -8.19 23.56 -0.47
N LYS A 169 -7.53 23.60 -1.63
CA LYS A 169 -7.49 24.75 -2.54
C LYS A 169 -8.76 24.91 -3.39
N LYS A 170 -9.71 23.96 -3.30
CA LYS A 170 -10.91 23.92 -4.15
C LYS A 170 -10.56 23.97 -5.64
N ALA A 171 -9.58 23.16 -6.04
CA ALA A 171 -9.15 23.07 -7.43
C ALA A 171 -10.33 22.64 -8.35
N PRO A 172 -10.35 23.08 -9.62
CA PRO A 172 -11.37 22.65 -10.58
C PRO A 172 -11.43 21.12 -10.73
N ILE A 173 -12.61 20.60 -11.03
CA ILE A 173 -12.83 19.16 -11.17
C ILE A 173 -11.89 18.50 -12.20
N ASP A 174 -11.57 19.18 -13.30
CA ASP A 174 -10.67 18.66 -14.33
C ASP A 174 -9.23 18.55 -13.82
N GLU A 175 -8.77 19.48 -12.98
CA GLU A 175 -7.46 19.39 -12.33
C GLU A 175 -7.42 18.17 -11.39
N ILE A 176 -8.49 17.93 -10.65
CA ILE A 176 -8.61 16.78 -9.75
C ILE A 176 -8.59 15.46 -10.54
N LYS A 177 -9.37 15.36 -11.63
CA LYS A 177 -9.39 14.18 -12.51
C LYS A 177 -7.99 13.90 -13.07
N ASN A 178 -7.36 14.91 -13.67
CA ASN A 178 -6.00 14.79 -14.24
C ASN A 178 -4.97 14.38 -13.19
N PHE A 179 -5.07 14.92 -11.98
CA PHE A 179 -4.21 14.53 -10.87
C PHE A 179 -4.40 13.06 -10.47
N ILE A 180 -5.64 12.58 -10.37
CA ILE A 180 -5.92 11.19 -10.02
C ILE A 180 -5.42 10.24 -11.11
N CYS A 181 -5.62 10.56 -12.39
CA CYS A 181 -5.07 9.78 -13.50
C CYS A 181 -3.55 9.71 -13.44
N SER A 182 -2.86 10.85 -13.28
CA SER A 182 -1.39 10.85 -13.19
C SER A 182 -0.87 10.07 -11.99
N CYS A 183 -1.61 10.02 -10.87
CA CYS A 183 -1.25 9.16 -9.74
C CYS A 183 -1.28 7.67 -10.10
N ILE A 184 -2.23 7.22 -10.92
CA ILE A 184 -2.31 5.84 -11.40
C ILE A 184 -1.11 5.54 -12.30
N ASP A 185 -0.78 6.45 -13.22
CA ASP A 185 0.36 6.31 -14.13
C ASP A 185 1.70 6.26 -13.36
N GLU A 186 1.87 7.09 -12.33
CA GLU A 186 3.03 7.06 -11.43
C GLU A 186 3.17 5.69 -10.74
N PHE A 187 2.06 5.08 -10.33
CA PHE A 187 2.06 3.74 -9.74
C PHE A 187 2.43 2.65 -10.76
N ASP A 188 1.87 2.69 -11.96
CA ASP A 188 2.20 1.74 -13.02
C ASP A 188 3.69 1.81 -13.38
N LYS A 189 4.23 3.03 -13.47
CA LYS A 189 5.66 3.25 -13.70
C LYS A 189 6.50 2.65 -12.56
N LEU A 190 6.17 2.95 -11.30
CA LEU A 190 6.88 2.40 -10.15
C LEU A 190 6.82 0.86 -10.13
N HIS A 191 5.67 0.27 -10.41
CA HIS A 191 5.51 -1.18 -10.46
C HIS A 191 6.40 -1.81 -11.53
N ASN A 192 6.47 -1.22 -12.72
CA ASN A 192 7.33 -1.69 -13.79
C ASN A 192 8.82 -1.57 -13.43
N GLU A 193 9.24 -0.44 -12.86
CA GLU A 193 10.62 -0.23 -12.42
C GLU A 193 11.03 -1.24 -11.34
N LEU A 194 10.16 -1.49 -10.36
CA LEU A 194 10.38 -2.50 -9.32
C LEU A 194 10.45 -3.90 -9.91
N TYR A 195 9.56 -4.24 -10.85
CA TYR A 195 9.59 -5.54 -11.52
C TYR A 195 10.94 -5.78 -12.21
N LEU A 196 11.36 -4.86 -13.09
CA LEU A 196 12.60 -4.96 -13.85
C LEU A 196 13.83 -5.03 -12.93
N LYS A 197 13.87 -4.19 -11.88
CA LYS A 197 14.93 -4.19 -10.87
C LYS A 197 15.07 -5.58 -10.24
N TYR A 198 13.98 -6.15 -9.75
CA TYR A 198 14.02 -7.39 -8.98
C TYR A 198 14.11 -8.64 -9.85
N GLU A 199 13.51 -8.64 -11.04
CA GLU A 199 13.69 -9.71 -12.02
C GLU A 199 15.17 -9.86 -12.41
N LYS A 200 15.85 -8.75 -12.73
CA LYS A 200 17.29 -8.73 -13.02
C LYS A 200 18.10 -9.29 -11.84
N ILE A 201 17.82 -8.80 -10.63
CA ILE A 201 18.51 -9.25 -9.42
C ILE A 201 18.29 -10.76 -9.17
N PHE A 202 17.10 -11.30 -9.42
CA PHE A 202 16.80 -12.72 -9.22
C PHE A 202 17.36 -13.63 -10.32
N THR A 203 17.49 -13.12 -11.54
CA THR A 203 18.03 -13.88 -12.67
C THR A 203 19.56 -13.91 -12.67
N GLU A 204 20.23 -12.81 -12.31
CA GLU A 204 21.69 -12.74 -12.14
C GLU A 204 22.22 -13.54 -10.94
N GLN A 205 21.34 -13.94 -10.02
CA GLN A 205 21.67 -14.77 -8.85
C GLN A 205 21.55 -16.28 -9.09
N LYS A 206 21.06 -16.72 -10.26
CA LYS A 206 20.97 -18.14 -10.61
C LYS A 206 22.33 -18.67 -11.06
#